data_AF-A0A7M1Q4S2-F1
#
_entry.id   AF-A0A7M1Q4S2-F1
#
_cell.length_a   1.000
_cell.length_b   1.000
_cell.length_c   1.000
_cell.angle_alpha   90.00
_cell.angle_beta   90.00
_cell.angle_gamma   90.00
#
_symmetry.space_group_name_H-M   'P 1'
#
loop_
_entity.id
_entity.type
_entity.pdbx_description
1 polymer ?
#
loop_
_entity_poly.entity_id
_entity_poly.type
_entity_poly.pdbx_seq_one_letter_code
_entity_poly.pdbx_strand_id
1 'polypeptide(L)'
;MAINDKLSWSYYVIGGLVVAWFTLMPLINLKRNKWLVTLIGLAITSIPYLYLIESLITVKGWVSALALPLAIITIAYSFIVICILSYSKFNKWYLSSFSVLLLIPYSIIGNTLIERYVGRNIYYLHNIIALIFISVILSYIGYHKSRKKQ
;
A
#
# COMPACT_ATOMS: atom_id res chain seq x y z
N MET A 1 -7.66 -37.07 14.67
CA MET A 1 -7.64 -35.87 13.80
C MET A 1 -6.39 -35.05 14.10
N ALA A 2 -5.25 -35.54 13.62
CA ALA A 2 -4.00 -34.83 13.60
C ALA A 2 -3.11 -35.57 12.61
N ILE A 3 -2.41 -34.80 11.76
CA ILE A 3 -1.31 -35.24 10.88
C ILE A 3 -1.81 -35.82 9.55
N ASN A 4 -2.13 -34.93 8.60
CA ASN A 4 -1.82 -35.18 7.18
C ASN A 4 -1.74 -33.92 6.29
N ASP A 5 -2.00 -32.70 6.79
CA ASP A 5 -1.87 -31.43 6.02
C ASP A 5 -0.98 -30.36 6.72
N LYS A 6 0.06 -30.76 7.45
CA LYS A 6 0.69 -29.93 8.50
C LYS A 6 1.79 -28.93 8.06
N LEU A 7 2.22 -28.92 6.80
CA LEU A 7 3.33 -28.05 6.37
C LEU A 7 2.87 -26.77 5.64
N SER A 8 1.71 -26.77 4.99
CA SER A 8 1.18 -25.62 4.25
C SER A 8 0.94 -24.40 5.15
N TRP A 9 0.38 -24.61 6.34
CA TRP A 9 0.18 -23.54 7.33
C TRP A 9 1.49 -22.88 7.80
N SER A 10 2.51 -23.69 8.02
CA SER A 10 3.83 -23.22 8.48
C SER A 10 4.51 -22.33 7.43
N TYR A 11 4.34 -22.64 6.13
CA TYR A 11 4.91 -21.82 5.05
C TYR A 11 4.29 -20.42 4.96
N TYR A 12 2.98 -20.27 5.23
CA TYR A 12 2.35 -18.94 5.31
C TYR A 12 2.96 -18.10 6.44
N VAL A 13 3.14 -18.72 7.61
CA VAL A 13 3.72 -18.07 8.79
C VAL A 13 5.16 -17.67 8.54
N ILE A 14 5.97 -18.57 7.98
CA ILE A 14 7.39 -18.29 7.65
C ILE A 14 7.49 -17.18 6.58
N GLY A 15 6.72 -17.26 5.50
CA GLY A 15 6.73 -16.24 4.46
C GLY A 15 6.29 -14.87 5.00
N GLY A 16 5.24 -14.85 5.83
CA GLY A 16 4.78 -13.63 6.50
C GLY A 16 5.81 -13.05 7.45
N LEU A 17 6.53 -13.89 8.20
CA LEU A 17 7.63 -13.47 9.06
C LEU A 17 8.78 -12.85 8.27
N VAL A 18 9.14 -13.41 7.11
CA VAL A 18 10.16 -12.83 6.24
C VAL A 18 9.74 -11.43 5.76
N VAL A 19 8.51 -11.28 5.26
CA VAL A 19 7.97 -9.97 4.83
C VAL A 19 7.96 -8.98 5.99
N ALA A 20 7.51 -9.41 7.18
CA ALA A 20 7.48 -8.59 8.38
C ALA A 20 8.88 -8.17 8.81
N TRP A 21 9.86 -9.08 8.76
CA TRP A 21 11.24 -8.79 9.12
C TRP A 21 11.87 -7.75 8.20
N PHE A 22 11.73 -7.92 6.88
CA PHE A 22 12.23 -6.96 5.89
C PHE A 22 11.55 -5.59 5.99
N THR A 23 10.31 -5.53 6.50
CA THR A 23 9.58 -4.28 6.69
C THR A 23 9.92 -3.61 8.03
N LEU A 24 10.00 -4.37 9.12
CA LEU A 24 10.19 -3.84 10.48
C LEU A 24 11.66 -3.55 10.81
N MET A 25 12.59 -4.37 10.34
CA MET A 25 14.02 -4.19 10.65
C MET A 25 14.55 -2.81 10.23
N PRO A 26 14.25 -2.28 9.03
CA PRO A 26 14.66 -0.94 8.65
C PRO A 26 14.04 0.15 9.52
N LEU A 27 12.78 -0.02 9.95
CA LEU A 27 12.08 0.94 10.80
C LEU A 27 12.71 1.09 12.19
N ILE A 28 13.20 -0.02 12.74
CA ILE A 28 13.79 -0.08 14.09
C ILE A 28 15.26 0.34 14.07
N ASN A 29 16.04 -0.17 13.10
CA ASN A 29 17.49 -0.07 13.15
C ASN A 29 18.05 1.18 12.42
N LEU A 30 17.37 1.68 11.38
CA LEU A 30 17.87 2.81 10.60
C LEU A 30 17.35 4.14 11.13
N LYS A 31 18.27 5.09 11.36
CA LYS A 31 17.93 6.47 11.72
C LYS A 31 17.57 7.33 10.51
N ARG A 32 18.21 7.08 9.36
CA ARG A 32 18.05 7.82 8.10
C ARG A 32 17.56 6.90 6.99
N ASN A 33 16.74 7.43 6.08
CA ASN A 33 16.17 6.71 4.93
C ASN A 33 15.35 5.44 5.28
N LYS A 34 15.00 5.25 6.55
CA LYS A 34 14.29 4.05 7.03
C LYS A 34 13.03 3.74 6.23
N TRP A 35 12.25 4.75 5.88
CA TRP A 35 11.02 4.61 5.09
C TRP A 35 11.29 4.09 3.68
N LEU A 36 12.35 4.55 3.02
CA LEU A 36 12.71 4.13 1.67
C LEU A 36 13.23 2.69 1.67
N VAL A 37 14.09 2.35 2.63
CA VAL A 37 14.61 0.97 2.77
C VAL A 37 13.49 -0.01 3.14
N THR A 38 12.56 0.39 4.01
CA THR A 38 11.34 -0.38 4.34
C THR A 38 10.53 -0.68 3.08
N LEU A 39 10.34 0.33 2.24
CA LEU A 39 9.54 0.21 1.03
C LEU A 39 10.20 -0.70 -0.01
N ILE A 40 11.52 -0.62 -0.15
CA ILE A 40 12.30 -1.55 -0.99
C ILE A 40 12.15 -2.98 -0.47
N GLY A 41 12.29 -3.19 0.84
CA GLY A 41 12.12 -4.49 1.47
C GLY A 41 10.74 -5.07 1.17
N LEU A 42 9.69 -4.28 1.41
CA LEU A 42 8.31 -4.67 1.13
C LEU A 42 8.10 -4.99 -0.36
N ALA A 43 8.64 -4.19 -1.28
CA ALA A 43 8.51 -4.43 -2.72
C ALA A 43 9.17 -5.75 -3.16
N ILE A 44 10.39 -6.02 -2.67
CA ILE A 44 11.14 -7.23 -2.99
C ILE A 44 10.44 -8.46 -2.41
N THR A 45 9.91 -8.38 -1.19
CA THR A 45 9.30 -9.56 -0.54
C THR A 45 7.85 -9.79 -0.96
N SER A 46 7.10 -8.76 -1.38
CA SER A 46 5.67 -8.90 -1.69
C SER A 46 5.42 -9.81 -2.89
N ILE A 47 6.19 -9.67 -3.97
CA ILE A 47 6.03 -10.50 -5.18
C ILE A 47 6.26 -12.00 -4.91
N PRO A 48 7.41 -12.44 -4.36
CA PRO A 48 7.63 -13.86 -4.08
C PRO A 48 6.64 -14.39 -3.02
N TYR A 49 6.22 -13.56 -2.07
CA TYR A 49 5.22 -13.97 -1.08
C TYR A 49 3.85 -14.22 -1.72
N LEU A 50 3.43 -13.41 -2.69
CA LEU A 50 2.20 -13.65 -3.45
C LEU A 50 2.24 -14.99 -4.19
N TYR A 51 3.34 -15.28 -4.89
CA TYR A 51 3.51 -16.58 -5.56
C TYR A 51 3.59 -17.75 -4.58
N LEU A 52 4.20 -17.56 -3.42
CA LEU A 52 4.19 -18.56 -2.35
C LEU A 52 2.74 -18.88 -1.93
N ILE A 53 1.92 -17.85 -1.68
CA ILE A 53 0.51 -18.03 -1.33
C ILE A 53 -0.23 -18.80 -2.44
N GLU A 54 -0.07 -18.41 -3.70
CA GLU A 54 -0.71 -19.10 -4.82
C GLU A 54 -0.25 -20.55 -4.94
N SER A 55 1.01 -20.87 -4.67
CA SER A 55 1.49 -22.26 -4.68
C SER A 55 0.82 -23.13 -3.62
N LEU A 56 0.46 -22.54 -2.47
CA LEU A 56 -0.11 -23.22 -1.32
C LEU A 56 -1.63 -23.38 -1.39
N ILE A 57 -2.35 -22.52 -2.12
CA ILE A 57 -3.81 -22.60 -2.30
C ILE A 57 -4.15 -23.41 -3.56
N THR A 58 -5.34 -24.03 -3.59
CA THR A 58 -5.87 -24.74 -4.76
C THR A 58 -6.20 -23.81 -5.94
N VAL A 59 -6.63 -22.58 -5.66
CA VAL A 59 -6.94 -21.55 -6.67
C VAL A 59 -5.65 -21.00 -7.27
N LYS A 60 -5.50 -21.15 -8.60
CA LYS A 60 -4.35 -20.69 -9.38
C LYS A 60 -4.75 -19.58 -10.37
N GLY A 61 -3.78 -18.77 -10.78
CA GLY A 61 -3.92 -17.69 -11.76
C GLY A 61 -4.38 -16.34 -11.21
N TRP A 62 -4.77 -16.25 -9.93
CA TRP A 62 -5.24 -15.00 -9.33
C TRP A 62 -4.09 -14.02 -9.04
N VAL A 63 -2.87 -14.53 -8.83
CA VAL A 63 -1.72 -13.66 -8.59
C VAL A 63 -1.35 -12.89 -9.84
N SER A 64 -1.19 -13.57 -10.97
CA SER A 64 -0.84 -12.92 -12.23
C SER A 64 -1.97 -12.02 -12.76
N ALA A 65 -3.22 -12.44 -12.61
CA ALA A 65 -4.37 -11.72 -13.16
C ALA A 65 -4.78 -10.49 -12.33
N LEU A 66 -4.61 -10.52 -11.00
CA LEU A 66 -5.09 -9.46 -10.11
C LEU A 66 -4.03 -8.99 -9.11
N ALA A 67 -3.45 -9.90 -8.33
CA ALA A 67 -2.63 -9.51 -7.18
C ALA A 67 -1.35 -8.78 -7.58
N LEU A 68 -0.71 -9.22 -8.67
CA LEU A 68 0.57 -8.69 -9.14
C LEU A 68 0.42 -7.29 -9.75
N PRO A 69 -0.52 -7.02 -10.69
CA PRO A 69 -0.82 -5.66 -11.13
C PRO A 69 -1.15 -4.72 -9.96
N LEU A 70 -1.99 -5.18 -9.03
CA LEU A 70 -2.42 -4.38 -7.88
C LEU A 70 -1.26 -4.09 -6.91
N ALA A 71 -0.39 -5.08 -6.66
CA ALA A 71 0.81 -4.92 -5.85
C ALA A 71 1.78 -3.91 -6.48
N ILE A 72 2.03 -3.99 -7.79
CA ILE A 72 2.91 -3.05 -8.50
C ILE A 72 2.39 -1.62 -8.37
N ILE A 73 1.09 -1.40 -8.62
CA ILE A 73 0.47 -0.07 -8.52
C ILE A 73 0.55 0.46 -7.08
N THR A 74 0.32 -0.40 -6.09
CA THR A 74 0.38 -0.02 -4.67
C THR A 74 1.81 0.33 -4.23
N ILE A 75 2.80 -0.43 -4.68
CA ILE A 75 4.23 -0.14 -4.43
C ILE A 75 4.61 1.18 -5.10
N ALA A 76 4.23 1.37 -6.37
CA ALA A 76 4.52 2.60 -7.11
C ALA A 76 3.90 3.84 -6.45
N TYR A 77 2.62 3.75 -6.04
CA TYR A 77 1.94 4.81 -5.28
C TYR A 77 2.69 5.14 -3.99
N SER A 78 3.08 4.12 -3.23
CA SER A 78 3.80 4.30 -1.96
C SER A 78 5.17 4.95 -2.15
N PHE A 79 5.88 4.63 -3.25
CA PHE A 79 7.14 5.28 -3.62
C PHE A 79 6.93 6.76 -3.91
N ILE A 80 5.90 7.09 -4.69
CA ILE A 80 5.55 8.48 -5.02
C ILE A 80 5.26 9.27 -3.74
N VAL A 81 4.44 8.73 -2.83
CA VAL A 81 4.10 9.38 -1.56
C VAL A 81 5.35 9.61 -0.70
N ILE A 82 6.21 8.60 -0.54
CA ILE A 82 7.43 8.73 0.26
C ILE A 82 8.41 9.73 -0.36
N CYS A 83 8.54 9.75 -1.69
CA CYS A 83 9.35 10.76 -2.38
C CYS A 83 8.81 12.18 -2.11
N ILE A 84 7.50 12.39 -2.28
CA ILE A 84 6.87 13.68 -2.00
C ILE A 84 7.13 14.11 -0.55
N LEU A 85 6.96 13.19 0.43
CA LEU A 85 7.19 13.47 1.84
C LEU A 85 8.66 13.73 2.19
N SER A 86 9.60 13.10 1.48
CA SER A 86 11.03 13.19 1.78
C SER A 86 11.72 14.39 1.14
N TYR A 87 11.28 14.78 -0.07
CA TYR A 87 11.94 15.83 -0.86
C TYR A 87 11.27 17.20 -0.74
N SER A 88 10.04 17.27 -0.25
CA SER A 88 9.31 18.53 -0.19
C SER A 88 9.58 19.34 1.08
N LYS A 89 9.76 20.65 0.92
CA LYS A 89 9.90 21.62 2.02
C LYS A 89 8.54 22.14 2.55
N PHE A 90 7.42 21.63 2.03
CA PHE A 90 6.09 22.09 2.45
C PHE A 90 5.74 21.62 3.87
N ASN A 91 4.74 22.28 4.47
CA ASN A 91 4.20 21.85 5.75
C ASN A 91 3.63 20.42 5.63
N LYS A 92 3.85 19.58 6.65
CA LYS A 92 3.43 18.17 6.71
C LYS A 92 1.93 17.98 6.43
N TRP A 93 1.10 18.97 6.78
CA TRP A 93 -0.34 18.98 6.52
C TRP A 93 -0.70 19.10 5.04
N TYR A 94 -0.04 20.02 4.31
CA TYR A 94 -0.25 20.17 2.87
C TYR A 94 0.25 18.94 2.10
N LEU A 95 1.38 18.38 2.53
CA LEU A 95 1.90 17.13 1.99
C LEU A 95 0.95 15.95 2.18
N SER A 96 0.32 15.86 3.35
CA SER A 96 -0.67 14.82 3.64
C SER A 96 -1.93 15.00 2.78
N SER A 97 -2.43 16.23 2.64
CA SER A 97 -3.56 16.55 1.75
C SER A 97 -3.26 16.16 0.28
N PHE A 98 -2.07 16.48 -0.21
CA PHE A 98 -1.66 16.10 -1.57
C PHE A 98 -1.56 14.57 -1.75
N SER A 99 -1.04 13.87 -0.74
CA SER A 99 -0.97 12.39 -0.75
C SER A 99 -2.36 11.75 -0.78
N VAL A 100 -3.34 12.34 -0.08
CA VAL A 100 -4.75 11.92 -0.13
C VAL A 100 -5.36 12.18 -1.50
N LEU A 101 -5.04 13.30 -2.17
CA LEU A 101 -5.51 13.56 -3.53
C LEU A 101 -4.97 12.54 -4.54
N LEU A 102 -3.70 12.14 -4.41
CA LEU A 102 -3.10 11.07 -5.21
C LEU A 102 -3.78 9.71 -4.99
N LEU A 103 -4.50 9.52 -3.88
CA LEU A 103 -5.26 8.30 -3.64
C LEU A 103 -6.47 8.16 -4.57
N ILE A 104 -6.97 9.26 -5.14
CA ILE A 104 -8.08 9.25 -6.10
C ILE A 104 -7.70 8.46 -7.36
N PRO A 105 -6.65 8.84 -8.15
CA PRO A 105 -6.27 8.07 -9.33
C PRO A 105 -5.86 6.63 -8.98
N TYR A 106 -5.19 6.42 -7.84
CA TYR A 106 -4.89 5.08 -7.34
C TYR A 106 -6.16 4.23 -7.16
N SER A 107 -7.18 4.78 -6.51
CA SER A 107 -8.45 4.08 -6.26
C SER A 107 -9.21 3.76 -7.54
N ILE A 108 -9.18 4.65 -8.54
CA ILE A 108 -9.82 4.41 -9.84
C ILE A 108 -9.11 3.24 -10.54
N ILE A 109 -7.78 3.29 -10.64
CA ILE A 109 -7.01 2.23 -11.31
C ILE A 109 -7.21 0.89 -10.58
N GLY A 110 -7.09 0.87 -9.25
CA GLY A 110 -7.27 -0.34 -8.44
C GLY A 110 -8.66 -0.96 -8.60
N ASN A 111 -9.72 -0.14 -8.54
CA ASN A 111 -11.09 -0.61 -8.70
C ASN A 111 -11.34 -1.14 -10.12
N THR A 112 -10.87 -0.45 -11.17
CA THR A 112 -11.04 -0.95 -12.55
C THR A 112 -10.36 -2.32 -12.79
N LEU A 113 -9.23 -2.60 -12.14
CA LEU A 113 -8.61 -3.92 -12.19
C LEU A 113 -9.47 -4.99 -11.50
N ILE A 114 -10.03 -4.65 -10.34
CA ILE A 114 -10.91 -5.55 -9.60
C ILE A 114 -12.20 -5.81 -10.40
N GLU A 115 -12.80 -4.77 -10.98
CA GLU A 115 -13.99 -4.88 -11.83
C GLU A 115 -13.76 -5.80 -13.03
N ARG A 116 -12.61 -5.66 -13.71
CA ARG A 116 -12.22 -6.53 -14.82
C ARG A 116 -12.08 -7.99 -14.41
N TYR A 117 -11.58 -8.25 -13.20
CA TYR A 117 -11.40 -9.60 -12.69
C TYR A 117 -12.71 -10.24 -12.18
N VAL A 118 -13.54 -9.45 -11.47
CA VAL A 118 -14.80 -9.93 -10.86
C VAL A 118 -15.97 -9.90 -11.85
N GLY A 119 -15.88 -9.12 -12.93
CA GLY A 119 -16.95 -8.96 -13.92
C GLY A 119 -18.17 -8.18 -13.40
N ARG A 120 -18.00 -7.39 -12.33
CA ARG A 120 -19.05 -6.54 -11.76
C ARG A 120 -18.58 -5.11 -11.67
N ASN A 121 -19.49 -4.18 -11.94
CA ASN A 121 -19.24 -2.74 -11.80
C ASN A 121 -19.30 -2.35 -10.31
N ILE A 122 -18.27 -1.67 -9.81
CA ILE A 122 -18.12 -1.26 -8.42
C ILE A 122 -18.32 0.26 -8.38
N TYR A 123 -19.41 0.72 -7.78
CA TYR A 123 -19.67 2.16 -7.68
C TYR A 123 -18.62 2.86 -6.78
N TYR A 124 -17.67 3.57 -7.41
CA TYR A 124 -16.56 4.23 -6.71
C TYR A 124 -16.78 5.73 -6.43
N LEU A 125 -17.90 6.31 -6.86
CA LEU A 125 -18.20 7.76 -6.66
C LEU A 125 -18.20 8.15 -5.18
N HIS A 126 -18.74 7.31 -4.31
CA HIS A 126 -18.76 7.57 -2.87
C HIS A 126 -17.34 7.71 -2.30
N ASN A 127 -16.42 6.84 -2.73
CA ASN A 127 -15.02 6.87 -2.29
C ASN A 127 -14.31 8.14 -2.77
N ILE A 128 -14.52 8.56 -4.02
CA ILE A 128 -13.92 9.78 -4.56
C ILE A 128 -14.39 11.01 -3.78
N ILE A 129 -15.69 11.12 -3.52
CA ILE A 129 -16.26 12.24 -2.76
C ILE A 129 -15.67 12.29 -1.35
N ALA A 130 -15.61 11.15 -0.65
CA ALA A 130 -15.03 11.06 0.69
C ALA A 130 -13.55 11.50 0.72
N LEU A 131 -12.75 11.08 -0.26
CA LEU A 131 -11.34 11.46 -0.36
C LEU A 131 -11.14 12.96 -0.60
N ILE A 132 -11.99 13.58 -1.42
CA ILE A 132 -11.98 15.03 -1.65
C ILE A 132 -12.27 15.77 -0.35
N PHE A 133 -13.33 15.39 0.38
CA PHE A 133 -13.68 16.01 1.66
C PHE A 133 -12.54 15.91 2.67
N ILE A 134 -11.94 14.73 2.82
CA ILE A 134 -10.80 14.52 3.73
C ILE A 134 -9.63 15.43 3.34
N SER A 135 -9.30 15.52 2.05
CA SER A 135 -8.21 16.37 1.59
C SER A 135 -8.43 17.86 1.89
N VAL A 136 -9.65 18.37 1.69
CA VAL A 136 -10.02 19.76 1.99
C VAL A 136 -9.86 20.05 3.48
N ILE A 137 -10.32 19.15 4.35
CA ILE A 137 -10.20 19.30 5.81
C ILE A 137 -8.72 19.35 6.23
N LEU A 138 -7.87 18.46 5.70
CA LEU A 138 -6.44 18.48 6.00
C LEU A 138 -5.77 19.79 5.54
N SER A 139 -6.14 20.29 4.35
CA SER A 139 -5.63 21.56 3.84
C SER A 139 -6.06 22.74 4.71
N TYR A 140 -7.31 22.76 5.17
CA TYR A 140 -7.85 23.78 6.07
C TYR A 140 -7.12 23.80 7.43
N ILE A 141 -6.90 22.62 8.03
CA ILE A 141 -6.12 22.49 9.27
C ILE A 141 -4.68 22.98 9.06
N GLY A 142 -4.07 22.62 7.93
CA GLY A 142 -2.73 23.06 7.55
C GLY A 142 -2.62 24.58 7.45
N TYR A 143 -3.60 25.22 6.82
CA TYR A 143 -3.69 26.68 6.69
C TYR A 143 -3.79 27.38 8.04
N HIS A 144 -4.74 26.97 8.88
CA HIS A 144 -4.95 27.60 10.19
C HIS A 144 -3.74 27.42 11.12
N LYS A 145 -3.07 26.27 11.07
CA LYS A 145 -1.87 26.00 11.87
C LYS A 145 -0.64 26.77 11.37
N SER A 146 -0.56 27.04 10.06
CA SER A 146 0.50 27.87 9.48
C SER A 146 0.35 29.34 9.90
N ARG A 147 -0.88 29.84 9.98
CA ARG A 147 -1.20 31.21 10.38
C ARG A 147 -0.92 31.50 11.86
N LYS A 148 -1.05 30.51 12.74
CA LYS A 148 -0.72 30.63 14.19
C LYS A 148 0.78 30.63 14.51
N LYS A 149 1.65 30.36 13.54
CA LYS A 149 3.11 30.31 13.71
C LYS A 149 3.83 31.56 13.21
N GLN A 150 3.15 32.44 12.49
CA GLN A 150 3.62 33.79 12.14
C GLN A 150 3.10 34.78 13.18
#